data_AF-A0A7G1IPV7-F1
#
_entry.id   AF-A0A7G1IPV7-F1
#
_cell.length_a   1.000
_cell.length_b   1.000
_cell.length_c   1.000
_cell.angle_alpha   90.00
_cell.angle_beta   90.00
_cell.angle_gamma   90.00
#
_symmetry.space_group_name_H-M   'P 1'
#
loop_
_entity.id
_entity.type
_entity.pdbx_description
1 polymer ?
#
loop_
_entity_poly.entity_id
_entity_poly.type
_entity_poly.pdbx_seq_one_letter_code
_entity_poly.pdbx_strand_id
1 'polypeptide(L)'
;MADNVTAAMMPIAGYSRGHNLAGGRPSAAKTGTVQLGDTTANKDAWMVGYTPSLSTAVWVGTVKGDEPLVTASGAAVYGSGLPSDIWKATMDGALKGTQNETFPKPTEIGGYAGVPAPPPPPPSAAPPSETVIQPTVEVAPGITIPVGPPTTVTLAPGPPSAPPPADNPIPPP
;
A
#
# COMPACT_ATOMS: atom_id res chain seq x y z
N MET A 1 0.83 8.26 20.78
CA MET A 1 1.92 7.28 20.51
C MET A 1 1.35 5.95 20.01
N ALA A 2 0.53 5.22 20.79
CA ALA A 2 -0.03 3.92 20.39
C ALA A 2 -0.85 3.93 19.08
N ASP A 3 -1.58 5.01 18.80
CA ASP A 3 -2.43 5.11 17.60
C ASP A 3 -1.63 5.15 16.29
N ASN A 4 -0.38 5.63 16.31
CA ASN A 4 0.49 5.60 15.13
C ASN A 4 0.93 4.18 14.79
N VAL A 5 1.24 3.37 15.81
CA VAL A 5 1.54 1.95 15.62
C VAL A 5 0.31 1.21 15.10
N THR A 6 -0.86 1.50 15.67
CA THR A 6 -2.14 0.97 15.19
C THR A 6 -2.35 1.31 13.71
N ALA A 7 -2.16 2.57 13.33
CA ALA A 7 -2.31 3.03 11.95
C ALA A 7 -1.38 2.30 10.99
N ALA A 8 -0.13 2.06 11.37
CA ALA A 8 0.82 1.28 10.58
C ALA A 8 0.43 -0.20 10.45
N MET A 9 -0.27 -0.76 11.44
CA MET A 9 -0.66 -2.17 11.47
C MET A 9 -2.02 -2.47 10.80
N MET A 10 -2.86 -1.45 10.58
CA MET A 10 -4.18 -1.62 9.94
C MET A 10 -4.17 -2.36 8.59
N PRO A 11 -3.27 -2.06 7.64
CA PRO A 11 -3.29 -2.74 6.34
C PRO A 11 -2.76 -4.19 6.39
N ILE A 12 -2.14 -4.61 7.49
CA ILE A 12 -1.32 -5.83 7.50
C ILE A 12 -2.16 -7.11 7.43
N ALA A 13 -3.36 -7.15 8.00
CA ALA A 13 -4.22 -8.33 7.92
C ALA A 13 -4.60 -8.63 6.45
N GLY A 14 -5.01 -7.62 5.70
CA GLY A 14 -5.28 -7.74 4.26
C GLY A 14 -4.03 -8.08 3.44
N TYR A 15 -2.90 -7.41 3.70
CA TYR A 15 -1.62 -7.70 3.05
C TYR A 15 -1.14 -9.13 3.30
N SER A 16 -1.44 -9.69 4.48
CA SER A 16 -1.08 -11.04 4.89
C SER A 16 -2.01 -12.07 4.26
N ARG A 17 -2.00 -12.19 2.92
CA ARG A 17 -2.79 -13.16 2.14
C ARG A 17 -4.31 -13.01 2.28
N GLY A 18 -4.83 -11.79 2.45
CA GLY A 18 -6.27 -11.52 2.40
C GLY A 18 -7.03 -11.78 3.71
N HIS A 19 -6.36 -11.78 4.85
CA HIS A 19 -6.96 -12.08 6.16
C HIS A 19 -7.68 -10.90 6.83
N ASN A 20 -8.28 -9.99 6.06
CA ASN A 20 -9.15 -8.95 6.66
C ASN A 20 -10.31 -9.61 7.41
N LEU A 21 -10.74 -9.03 8.53
CA LEU A 21 -11.89 -9.55 9.30
C LEU A 21 -13.19 -9.42 8.51
N ALA A 22 -14.14 -10.32 8.79
CA ALA A 22 -15.42 -10.40 8.09
C ALA A 22 -16.25 -9.11 8.25
N GLY A 23 -17.10 -8.85 7.26
CA GLY A 23 -18.01 -7.69 7.28
C GLY A 23 -17.29 -6.33 7.23
N GLY A 24 -16.04 -6.29 6.76
CA GLY A 24 -15.26 -5.05 6.67
C GLY A 24 -14.81 -4.50 8.03
N ARG A 25 -14.76 -5.34 9.08
CA ARG A 25 -14.33 -4.92 10.41
C ARG A 25 -12.85 -4.50 10.39
N PRO A 26 -12.51 -3.28 10.84
CA PRO A 26 -11.11 -2.86 10.95
C PRO A 26 -10.35 -3.71 11.97
N SER A 27 -9.09 -4.01 11.65
CA SER A 27 -8.16 -4.71 12.54
C SER A 27 -6.75 -4.18 12.36
N ALA A 28 -5.95 -4.18 13.41
CA ALA A 28 -4.53 -3.94 13.35
C ALA A 28 -3.81 -5.26 13.69
N ALA A 29 -2.89 -5.70 12.84
CA ALA A 29 -2.25 -7.00 13.00
C ALA A 29 -0.79 -7.03 12.59
N LYS A 30 -0.09 -8.09 12.98
CA LYS A 30 1.28 -8.38 12.56
C LYS A 30 1.53 -9.87 12.51
N THR A 31 2.16 -10.30 11.42
CA THR A 31 2.68 -11.65 11.26
C THR A 31 4.13 -11.77 11.74
N GLY A 32 4.50 -12.96 12.20
CA GLY A 32 5.89 -13.33 12.51
C GLY A 32 6.20 -14.70 11.93
N THR A 33 7.44 -14.90 11.50
CA THR A 33 7.97 -16.21 11.09
C THR A 33 9.40 -16.31 11.58
N VAL A 34 9.74 -17.38 12.29
CA VAL A 34 11.08 -17.61 12.85
C VAL A 34 11.72 -18.75 12.08
N GLN A 35 13.00 -18.58 11.75
CA GLN A 35 13.82 -19.56 11.05
C GLN A 35 14.23 -20.72 11.97
N LEU A 36 14.40 -21.91 11.41
CA LEU A 36 14.97 -23.07 12.10
C LEU A 36 16.50 -23.05 11.99
N GLY A 37 17.18 -22.62 13.04
CA GLY A 37 18.65 -22.49 13.05
C GLY A 37 19.13 -21.63 11.87
N ASP A 38 20.24 -22.05 11.25
CA ASP A 38 20.82 -21.39 10.07
C ASP A 38 20.30 -22.00 8.74
N THR A 39 19.09 -22.56 8.72
CA THR A 39 18.48 -23.21 7.54
C THR A 39 17.42 -22.34 6.90
N THR A 40 17.04 -22.54 5.65
CA THR A 40 15.91 -21.78 5.04
C THR A 40 14.52 -22.20 5.54
N ALA A 41 14.43 -23.19 6.44
CA ALA A 41 13.18 -23.70 6.96
C ALA A 41 12.64 -22.81 8.09
N ASN A 42 11.31 -22.84 8.30
CA ASN A 42 10.65 -22.13 9.39
C ASN A 42 10.51 -23.06 10.62
N LYS A 43 10.50 -22.47 11.81
CA LYS A 43 10.32 -23.15 13.11
C LYS A 43 9.02 -22.74 13.79
N ASP A 44 8.75 -21.44 13.81
CA ASP A 44 7.54 -20.86 14.39
C ASP A 44 6.87 -19.91 13.41
N ALA A 45 5.55 -19.86 13.46
CA ALA A 45 4.75 -18.91 12.73
C ALA A 45 3.71 -18.28 13.67
N TRP A 46 3.50 -16.97 13.54
CA TRP A 46 2.61 -16.21 14.42
C TRP A 46 1.74 -15.22 13.66
N MET A 47 0.54 -15.02 14.17
CA MET A 47 -0.31 -13.88 13.85
C MET A 47 -0.81 -13.27 15.16
N VAL A 48 -0.55 -11.99 15.36
CA VAL A 48 -1.07 -11.23 16.50
C VAL A 48 -1.83 -10.04 15.96
N GLY A 49 -3.05 -9.82 16.44
CA GLY A 49 -3.85 -8.71 15.98
C GLY A 49 -5.03 -8.43 16.87
N TYR A 50 -5.58 -7.24 16.73
CA TYR A 50 -6.59 -6.70 17.62
C TYR A 50 -7.59 -5.80 16.90
N THR A 51 -8.74 -5.63 17.55
CA THR A 51 -9.68 -4.52 17.41
C THR A 51 -9.65 -3.69 18.71
N PRO A 52 -10.35 -2.55 18.82
CA PRO A 52 -10.42 -1.82 20.08
C PRO A 52 -10.93 -2.66 21.27
N SER A 53 -11.86 -3.58 21.02
CA SER A 53 -12.46 -4.43 22.06
C SER A 53 -11.87 -5.84 22.24
N LEU A 54 -10.96 -6.32 21.37
CA LEU A 54 -10.39 -7.67 21.51
C LEU A 54 -8.99 -7.78 20.90
N SER A 55 -8.07 -8.44 21.61
CA SER A 55 -6.73 -8.78 21.13
C SER A 55 -6.52 -10.28 21.16
N THR A 56 -6.01 -10.85 20.06
CA THR A 56 -5.75 -12.29 19.90
C THR A 56 -4.34 -12.52 19.36
N ALA A 57 -3.63 -13.45 19.97
CA ALA A 57 -2.33 -13.94 19.51
C ALA A 57 -2.44 -15.43 19.19
N VAL A 58 -1.95 -15.82 18.02
CA VAL A 58 -1.91 -17.21 17.56
C VAL A 58 -0.47 -17.58 17.24
N TRP A 59 -0.08 -18.74 17.75
CA TRP A 59 1.16 -19.43 17.43
C TRP A 59 0.89 -20.76 16.76
N VAL A 60 1.75 -21.10 15.81
CA VAL A 60 1.85 -22.46 15.29
C VAL A 60 3.33 -22.85 15.27
N GLY A 61 3.62 -24.04 15.76
CA GLY A 61 4.95 -24.64 15.79
C GLY A 61 4.87 -26.14 15.97
N THR A 62 6.02 -26.77 16.20
CA THR A 62 6.12 -28.22 16.47
C THR A 62 6.28 -28.47 17.96
N VAL A 63 5.89 -29.66 18.43
CA VAL A 63 5.88 -30.01 19.86
C VAL A 63 7.27 -29.87 20.50
N LYS A 64 8.31 -30.31 19.79
CA LYS A 64 9.70 -30.23 20.26
C LYS A 64 10.43 -28.96 19.80
N GLY A 65 9.96 -28.31 18.75
CA GLY A 65 10.57 -27.08 18.22
C GLY A 65 11.89 -27.29 17.48
N ASP A 66 12.23 -28.52 17.09
CA ASP A 66 13.49 -28.91 16.43
C ASP A 66 13.28 -29.40 14.98
N GLU A 67 12.04 -29.40 14.49
CA GLU A 67 11.67 -29.87 13.15
C GLU A 67 11.16 -28.71 12.26
N PRO A 68 11.36 -28.78 10.93
CA PRO A 68 10.78 -27.81 9.99
C PRO A 68 9.26 -27.72 10.10
N LEU A 69 8.76 -26.49 10.22
CA LEU A 69 7.33 -26.21 10.24
C LEU A 69 6.76 -26.17 8.82
N VAL A 70 6.17 -27.29 8.41
CA VAL A 70 5.57 -27.48 7.08
C VAL A 70 4.12 -27.94 7.17
N THR A 71 3.35 -27.63 6.14
CA THR A 71 2.01 -28.17 5.90
C THR A 71 2.06 -29.65 5.52
N ALA A 72 0.91 -30.32 5.51
CA ALA A 72 0.82 -31.72 5.07
C ALA A 72 1.33 -31.95 3.62
N SER A 73 1.23 -30.93 2.76
CA SER A 73 1.78 -30.95 1.40
C SER A 73 3.27 -30.60 1.31
N GLY A 74 3.94 -30.36 2.44
CA GLY A 74 5.36 -30.00 2.50
C GLY A 74 5.69 -28.52 2.30
N ALA A 75 4.70 -27.64 2.11
CA ALA A 75 4.94 -26.20 1.98
C ALA A 75 5.27 -25.57 3.34
N ALA A 76 6.25 -24.66 3.38
CA ALA A 76 6.65 -23.97 4.60
C ALA A 76 5.50 -23.12 5.17
N VAL A 77 5.31 -23.19 6.50
CA VAL A 77 4.29 -22.40 7.19
C VAL A 77 4.85 -21.03 7.55
N TYR A 78 4.15 -19.98 7.15
CA TYR A 78 4.45 -18.60 7.50
C TYR A 78 3.38 -18.03 8.41
N GLY A 79 3.67 -16.92 9.11
CA GLY A 79 2.70 -16.21 9.94
C GLY A 79 1.41 -15.82 9.19
N SER A 80 1.50 -15.61 7.88
CA SER A 80 0.37 -15.27 6.99
C SER A 80 -0.46 -16.47 6.51
N GLY A 81 -0.05 -17.70 6.83
CA GLY A 81 -0.80 -18.94 6.56
C GLY A 81 -1.60 -19.37 7.78
N LEU A 82 -1.38 -20.61 8.24
CA LEU A 82 -2.15 -21.24 9.32
C LEU A 82 -2.39 -20.36 10.56
N PRO A 83 -1.41 -19.59 11.09
CA PRO A 83 -1.69 -18.71 12.23
C PRO A 83 -2.72 -17.62 11.91
N SER A 84 -2.65 -17.05 10.70
CA SER A 84 -3.60 -16.03 10.24
C SER A 84 -4.98 -16.62 9.96
N ASP A 85 -5.06 -17.85 9.43
CA ASP A 85 -6.33 -18.57 9.24
C ASP A 85 -7.05 -18.74 10.59
N ILE A 86 -6.34 -19.24 11.60
CA ILE A 86 -6.88 -19.46 12.96
C ILE A 86 -7.22 -18.13 13.63
N TRP A 87 -6.35 -17.12 13.52
CA TRP A 87 -6.59 -15.80 14.09
C TRP A 87 -7.86 -15.17 13.52
N LYS A 88 -8.02 -15.19 12.20
CA LYS A 88 -9.20 -14.64 11.52
C LYS A 88 -10.46 -15.37 11.95
N ALA A 89 -10.46 -16.69 11.92
CA ALA A 89 -11.63 -17.49 12.32
C ALA A 89 -12.02 -17.23 13.79
N THR A 90 -11.03 -17.11 14.67
CA THR A 90 -11.25 -16.80 16.09
C THR A 90 -11.85 -15.41 16.27
N MET A 91 -11.26 -14.38 15.66
CA MET A 91 -11.71 -13.00 15.76
C MET A 91 -13.10 -12.82 15.14
N ASP A 92 -13.35 -13.39 13.96
CA ASP A 92 -14.65 -13.33 13.27
C ASP A 92 -15.75 -14.01 14.09
N GLY A 93 -15.44 -15.15 14.72
CA GLY A 93 -16.37 -15.87 15.59
C GLY A 93 -16.65 -15.11 16.89
N ALA A 94 -15.61 -14.64 17.58
CA ALA A 94 -15.72 -13.98 18.88
C ALA A 94 -16.40 -12.61 18.79
N LEU A 95 -16.22 -11.88 17.69
CA LEU A 95 -16.81 -10.55 17.48
C LEU A 95 -18.12 -10.60 16.67
N LYS A 96 -18.66 -11.79 16.40
CA LYS A 96 -19.92 -11.92 15.68
C LYS A 96 -21.05 -11.24 16.45
N GLY A 97 -21.79 -10.37 15.74
CA GLY A 97 -22.94 -9.64 16.31
C GLY A 97 -22.58 -8.38 17.10
N THR A 98 -21.29 -8.05 17.27
CA THR A 98 -20.87 -6.76 17.82
C THR A 98 -20.76 -5.72 16.72
N GLN A 99 -20.83 -4.43 17.07
CA GLN A 99 -20.62 -3.35 16.10
C GLN A 99 -19.16 -3.33 15.60
N ASN A 100 -18.95 -2.96 14.34
CA ASN A 100 -17.62 -2.68 13.81
C ASN A 100 -17.12 -1.34 14.39
N GLU A 101 -16.07 -1.42 15.20
CA GLU A 101 -15.41 -0.25 15.79
C GLU A 101 -14.35 0.31 14.83
N THR A 102 -14.06 1.60 14.95
CA THR A 102 -12.94 2.26 14.27
C THR A 102 -11.82 2.57 15.26
N PHE A 103 -10.57 2.53 14.80
CA PHE A 103 -9.45 2.96 15.63
C PHE A 103 -9.40 4.49 15.80
N PRO A 104 -8.82 4.98 16.91
CA PRO A 104 -8.58 6.41 17.10
C PRO A 104 -7.71 6.99 15.97
N LYS A 105 -7.98 8.24 15.59
CA LYS A 105 -7.14 8.96 14.62
C LYS A 105 -5.77 9.26 15.28
N PRO A 106 -4.65 8.89 14.65
CA PRO A 106 -3.33 9.17 15.19
C PRO A 106 -3.02 10.67 15.23
N THR A 107 -2.30 11.10 16.27
CA THR A 107 -1.72 12.45 16.38
C THR A 107 -0.31 12.50 15.80
N GLU A 108 0.23 13.69 15.62
CA GLU A 108 1.58 13.88 15.07
C GLU A 108 2.68 13.36 16.02
N ILE A 109 3.65 12.62 15.47
CA ILE A 109 4.88 12.18 16.11
C ILE A 109 5.99 12.28 15.07
N GLY A 110 7.02 13.11 15.34
CA GLY A 110 8.15 13.27 14.42
C GLY A 110 7.76 13.81 13.03
N GLY A 111 6.74 14.68 12.94
CA GLY A 111 6.28 15.27 11.68
C GLY A 111 5.19 14.46 10.94
N TYR A 112 4.78 13.30 11.45
CA TYR A 112 3.80 12.43 10.80
C TYR A 112 2.66 12.05 11.74
N ALA A 113 1.43 12.04 11.22
CA ALA A 113 0.24 11.56 11.92
C ALA A 113 -0.36 10.36 11.19
N GLY A 114 0.04 9.15 11.58
CA GLY A 114 -0.33 7.89 10.93
C GLY A 114 0.71 7.43 9.89
N VAL A 115 0.25 6.68 8.89
CA VAL A 115 1.12 6.18 7.82
C VAL A 115 1.60 7.35 6.94
N PRO A 116 2.92 7.55 6.74
CA PRO A 116 3.41 8.61 5.87
C PRO A 116 2.84 8.46 4.46
N ALA A 117 2.32 9.56 3.90
CA ALA A 117 1.95 9.59 2.50
C ALA A 117 3.22 9.55 1.62
N PRO A 118 3.21 8.83 0.48
CA PRO A 118 4.30 8.95 -0.48
C PRO A 118 4.44 10.41 -0.94
N PRO A 119 5.67 10.87 -1.24
CA PRO A 119 5.85 12.22 -1.75
C PRO A 119 5.04 12.40 -3.05
N PRO A 120 4.46 13.60 -3.29
CA PRO A 120 3.79 13.86 -4.55
C PRO A 120 4.76 13.64 -5.71
N PRO A 121 4.27 13.20 -6.89
CA PRO A 121 5.11 13.11 -8.07
C PRO A 121 5.75 14.49 -8.35
N PRO A 122 6.98 14.53 -8.90
CA PRO A 122 7.60 15.79 -9.26
C PRO A 122 6.66 16.59 -10.18
N PRO A 123 6.55 17.91 -10.01
CA PRO A 123 5.74 18.72 -10.91
C PRO A 123 6.15 18.45 -12.35
N SER A 124 5.17 18.15 -13.22
CA SER A 124 5.42 18.08 -14.66
C SER A 124 6.09 19.37 -15.07
N ALA A 125 7.27 19.29 -15.71
CA ALA A 125 7.97 20.47 -16.18
C ALA A 125 6.98 21.32 -16.97
N ALA A 126 6.85 22.60 -16.60
CA ALA A 126 6.03 23.51 -17.37
C ALA A 126 6.46 23.39 -18.84
N PRO A 127 5.52 23.25 -19.80
CA PRO A 127 5.89 23.21 -21.21
C PRO A 127 6.75 24.44 -21.52
N PRO A 128 7.84 24.30 -22.29
CA PRO A 128 8.68 25.42 -22.62
C PRO A 128 7.82 26.51 -23.29
N SER A 129 7.99 27.76 -22.85
CA SER A 129 7.42 28.90 -23.55
C SER A 129 8.07 28.99 -24.92
N GLU A 130 7.35 28.58 -25.97
CA GLU A 130 7.79 28.79 -27.34
C GLU A 130 7.35 30.18 -27.83
N THR A 131 8.32 31.00 -28.24
CA THR A 131 8.03 32.25 -28.95
C THR A 131 7.70 31.91 -30.40
N VAL A 132 6.42 31.76 -30.72
CA VAL A 132 5.94 31.64 -32.10
C VAL A 132 5.90 33.03 -32.74
N ILE A 133 6.83 33.33 -33.64
CA ILE A 133 6.76 34.52 -34.49
C ILE A 133 5.72 34.24 -35.59
N GLN A 134 4.59 34.96 -35.55
CA GLN A 134 3.50 34.91 -36.54
C GLN A 134 3.95 35.36 -37.95
N PRO A 135 3.20 35.05 -39.02
CA PRO A 135 3.73 34.50 -40.27
C PRO A 135 4.62 35.46 -41.06
N THR A 136 5.73 34.94 -41.57
CA THR A 136 6.50 35.56 -42.64
C THR A 136 5.84 35.28 -43.99
N VAL A 137 5.71 36.30 -44.83
CA VAL A 137 5.30 36.12 -46.23
C VAL A 137 6.56 36.15 -47.08
N GLU A 138 6.78 35.11 -47.89
CA GLU A 138 7.84 35.07 -48.90
C GLU A 138 7.40 35.90 -50.10
N VAL A 139 8.09 37.02 -50.34
CA VAL A 139 7.74 37.96 -51.42
C VAL A 139 8.52 37.63 -52.71
N ALA A 140 9.65 36.93 -52.57
CA ALA A 140 10.51 36.42 -53.64
C ALA A 140 11.40 35.29 -53.07
N PRO A 141 12.01 34.42 -53.91
CA PRO A 141 12.87 33.33 -53.43
C PRO A 141 13.95 33.85 -52.47
N GLY A 142 13.82 33.53 -51.18
CA GLY A 142 14.78 33.92 -50.12
C GLY A 142 14.57 35.28 -49.46
N ILE A 143 13.48 36.02 -49.73
CA ILE A 143 13.14 37.28 -49.05
C ILE A 143 11.81 37.12 -48.29
N THR A 144 11.89 37.02 -46.96
CA THR A 144 10.74 37.00 -46.06
C THR A 144 10.63 38.31 -45.28
N ILE A 145 9.46 38.95 -45.32
CA ILE A 145 9.17 40.14 -44.51
C ILE A 145 8.20 39.73 -43.38
N PRO A 146 8.49 40.04 -42.11
CA PRO A 146 7.54 39.81 -41.02
C PRO A 146 6.36 40.77 -41.16
N VAL A 147 5.14 40.23 -41.22
CA VAL A 147 3.91 41.04 -41.33
C VAL A 147 3.36 41.27 -39.92
N GLY A 148 3.65 42.46 -39.36
CA GLY A 148 3.08 42.93 -38.10
C GLY A 148 4.04 42.87 -36.90
N PRO A 149 3.70 43.54 -35.78
CA PRO A 149 4.50 43.49 -34.56
C PRO A 149 4.54 42.06 -33.99
N PRO A 150 5.67 41.63 -33.39
CA PRO A 150 5.77 40.31 -32.79
C PRO A 150 4.68 40.13 -31.73
N THR A 151 3.84 39.11 -31.90
CA THR A 151 2.79 38.77 -30.95
C THR A 151 3.19 37.50 -30.21
N THR A 152 3.46 37.61 -28.91
CA THR A 152 3.72 36.46 -28.04
C THR A 152 2.42 35.71 -27.80
N VAL A 153 2.31 34.47 -28.25
CA VAL A 153 1.19 33.58 -27.91
C VAL A 153 1.65 32.64 -26.79
N THR A 154 1.13 32.83 -25.58
CA THR A 154 1.28 31.84 -24.51
C THR A 154 0.30 30.71 -24.77
N LEU A 155 0.79 29.53 -25.16
CA LEU A 155 -0.06 28.33 -25.20
C LEU A 155 -0.46 27.96 -23.77
N ALA A 156 -1.75 28.04 -23.46
CA ALA A 156 -2.27 27.56 -22.19
C ALA A 156 -2.03 26.04 -22.07
N PRO A 157 -1.74 25.50 -20.87
CA PRO A 157 -1.60 24.06 -20.68
C PRO A 157 -2.86 23.34 -21.16
N GLY A 158 -2.68 22.28 -21.97
CA GLY A 158 -3.77 21.38 -22.33
C GLY A 158 -4.40 20.75 -21.08
N PRO A 159 -5.66 20.30 -21.15
CA PRO A 159 -6.32 19.66 -20.02
C PRO A 159 -5.49 18.46 -19.54
N PRO A 160 -5.46 18.19 -18.22
CA PRO A 160 -4.68 17.10 -17.67
C PRO A 160 -5.10 15.79 -18.33
N SER A 161 -4.11 15.07 -18.88
CA SER A 161 -4.30 13.71 -19.36
C SER A 161 -4.84 12.85 -18.22
N ALA A 162 -5.94 12.14 -18.48
CA ALA A 162 -6.57 11.25 -17.52
C ALA A 162 -5.53 10.29 -16.91
N PRO A 163 -5.67 9.91 -15.62
CA PRO A 163 -4.78 8.94 -15.02
C PRO A 163 -4.79 7.64 -15.84
N PRO A 164 -3.65 6.96 -16.02
CA PRO A 164 -3.65 5.63 -16.58
C PRO A 164 -4.56 4.72 -15.73
N PRO A 165 -5.22 3.71 -16.34
CA PRO A 165 -6.03 2.76 -15.58
C PRO A 165 -5.17 2.17 -14.46
N ALA A 166 -5.75 2.04 -13.26
CA ALA A 166 -5.07 1.39 -12.15
C ALA A 166 -4.60 0.00 -12.61
N ASP A 167 -3.30 -0.27 -12.45
CA ASP A 167 -2.75 -1.60 -12.66
C ASP A 167 -3.53 -2.57 -11.79
N ASN A 168 -4.28 -3.47 -12.44
CA ASN A 168 -4.90 -4.58 -11.75
C ASN A 168 -3.80 -5.37 -11.02
N PRO A 169 -4.03 -5.77 -9.76
CA PRO A 169 -3.01 -6.49 -9.00
C PRO A 169 -2.58 -7.73 -9.77
N ILE A 170 -1.27 -7.82 -10.01
CA ILE A 170 -0.63 -9.00 -10.59
C ILE A 170 -0.99 -10.20 -9.69
N PRO A 171 -1.63 -11.25 -10.22
CA PRO A 171 -1.92 -12.43 -9.43
C PRO A 171 -0.59 -13.07 -8.97
N PRO A 172 -0.50 -13.55 -7.71
CA PRO A 172 0.73 -14.15 -7.20
C PRO A 172 1.07 -15.45 -7.96
N PRO A 173 2.36 -15.82 -8.01
CA PRO A 173 2.85 -17.00 -8.76
C PRO A 173 2.27 -18.32 -8.25
#